data_AF-A0A971TES3-F1
#
_entry.id   AF-A0A971TES3-F1
#
_cell.length_a   1.000
_cell.length_b   1.000
_cell.length_c   1.000
_cell.angle_alpha   90.00
_cell.angle_beta   90.00
_cell.angle_gamma   90.00
#
_symmetry.space_group_name_H-M   'P 1'
#
loop_
_entity.id
_entity.type
_entity.pdbx_description
1 polymer ?
#
loop_
_entity_poly.entity_id
_entity_poly.type
_entity_poly.pdbx_seq_one_letter_code
_entity_poly.pdbx_strand_id
1 'polypeptide(L)'
;MTTLRVDGEAIRTLGADLTVLAEVLAALGEGQAAPGSVTGHASVSAALDELLGNWSMLRRRLSGALDDLGAAAAQAGTAYLLVENGIVDSLGCTPAACPASSIQR
;
A
#
# COMPACT_ATOMS: atom_id res chain seq x y z
N MET A 1 -2.12 19.09 22.69
CA MET A 1 -2.55 17.88 21.97
C MET A 1 -2.88 18.29 20.55
N THR A 2 -2.19 17.74 19.56
CA THR A 2 -2.50 17.97 18.15
C THR A 2 -3.64 17.05 17.75
N THR A 3 -4.78 17.62 17.36
CA THR A 3 -5.88 16.87 16.75
C THR A 3 -5.50 16.53 15.32
N LEU A 4 -5.20 15.26 15.05
CA LEU A 4 -5.01 14.73 13.71
C LEU A 4 -6.39 14.55 13.08
N ARG A 5 -6.66 15.29 12.00
CA ARG A 5 -7.84 15.04 11.16
C ARG A 5 -7.50 13.85 10.27
N VAL A 6 -8.24 12.76 10.47
CA VAL A 6 -8.09 11.54 9.69
C VAL A 6 -9.25 11.45 8.71
N ASP A 7 -8.93 11.23 7.44
CA ASP A 7 -9.91 10.96 6.39
C ASP A 7 -9.93 9.44 6.13
N GLY A 8 -11.01 8.79 6.55
CA GLY A 8 -11.17 7.34 6.43
C GLY A 8 -11.22 6.86 4.98
N GLU A 9 -11.77 7.67 4.07
CA GLU A 9 -11.82 7.34 2.64
C GLU A 9 -10.41 7.40 2.04
N ALA A 10 -9.67 8.47 2.32
CA ALA A 10 -8.31 8.63 1.83
C ALA A 10 -7.39 7.49 2.31
N ILE A 11 -7.53 7.04 3.56
CA ILE A 11 -6.77 5.91 4.09
C ILE A 11 -7.15 4.60 3.40
N ARG A 12 -8.44 4.38 3.14
CA ARG A 12 -8.91 3.18 2.46
C ARG A 12 -8.40 3.12 1.02
N THR A 13 -8.45 4.23 0.29
CA THR A 13 -7.91 4.34 -1.07
C THR A 13 -6.40 4.10 -1.07
N LEU A 14 -5.66 4.69 -0.13
CA LEU A 14 -4.23 4.42 0.03
C LEU A 14 -3.96 2.92 0.21
N GLY A 15 -4.77 2.22 1.01
CA GLY A 15 -4.65 0.78 1.18
C GLY A 15 -4.76 0.01 -0.14
N ALA A 16 -5.75 0.35 -0.97
CA ALA A 16 -5.92 -0.27 -2.28
C ALA A 16 -4.74 0.03 -3.23
N ASP A 17 -4.27 1.28 -3.27
CA ASP A 17 -3.14 1.68 -4.11
C ASP A 17 -1.84 0.95 -3.73
N LEU A 18 -1.62 0.72 -2.44
CA LEU A 18 -0.46 -0.03 -1.94
C LEU A 18 -0.52 -1.51 -2.33
N THR A 19 -1.68 -2.14 -2.24
CA THR A 19 -1.88 -3.53 -2.70
C THR A 19 -1.64 -3.64 -4.22
N VAL A 20 -2.15 -2.70 -5.02
CA VAL A 20 -1.88 -2.67 -6.48
C VAL A 20 -0.38 -2.52 -6.75
N LEU A 21 0.32 -1.66 -6.02
CA LEU A 21 1.77 -1.51 -6.16
C LEU A 21 2.51 -2.80 -5.78
N ALA A 22 2.06 -3.49 -4.72
CA ALA A 22 2.62 -4.78 -4.32
C ALA A 22 2.47 -5.83 -5.43
N GLU A 23 1.30 -5.90 -6.07
CA GLU A 23 1.03 -6.79 -7.20
C GLU A 23 1.92 -6.48 -8.41
N VAL A 24 2.04 -5.21 -8.79
CA VAL A 24 2.93 -4.78 -9.88
C VAL A 24 4.37 -5.20 -9.59
N LEU A 25 4.84 -4.97 -8.37
CA LEU A 25 6.19 -5.36 -7.96
C LEU A 25 6.37 -6.87 -7.97
N ALA A 26 5.38 -7.67 -7.59
CA ALA A 26 5.43 -9.12 -7.68
C ALA A 26 5.49 -9.60 -9.15
N ALA A 27 4.75 -8.95 -10.05
CA ALA A 27 4.61 -9.32 -11.44
C ALA A 27 5.84 -9.05 -12.32
N LEU A 28 6.81 -8.23 -11.88
CA LEU A 28 8.04 -7.90 -12.62
C LEU A 28 8.96 -9.09 -12.97
N GLY A 29 8.59 -10.33 -12.60
CA GLY A 29 9.29 -11.56 -12.97
C GLY A 29 10.66 -11.71 -12.30
N GLU A 30 11.27 -12.88 -12.44
CA GLU A 30 12.67 -13.06 -12.07
C GLU A 30 13.50 -12.44 -13.20
N GLY A 31 14.33 -11.43 -12.88
CA GLY A 31 15.25 -10.87 -13.86
C GLY A 31 16.11 -11.99 -14.41
N GLN A 32 15.97 -12.29 -15.71
CA GLN A 32 16.67 -13.42 -16.29
C GLN A 32 18.18 -13.18 -16.18
N ALA A 33 18.88 -14.07 -15.48
CA ALA A 33 20.33 -14.09 -15.50
C ALA A 33 20.77 -14.21 -16.96
N ALA A 34 21.57 -13.26 -17.43
CA ALA A 34 22.19 -13.39 -18.74
C ALA A 34 23.03 -14.67 -18.72
N PRO A 35 22.92 -15.57 -19.72
CA PRO A 35 23.73 -16.78 -19.74
C PRO A 35 25.20 -16.39 -19.63
N GLY A 36 25.99 -17.10 -18.81
CA GLY A 36 27.39 -16.73 -18.50
C GLY A 36 28.32 -16.57 -19.73
N SER A 37 27.87 -17.02 -20.91
CA SER A 37 28.49 -16.74 -22.21
C SER A 37 28.39 -15.28 -22.67
N VAL A 38 27.45 -14.49 -22.12
CA VAL A 38 27.19 -13.09 -22.48
C VAL A 38 28.14 -12.12 -21.78
N THR A 39 28.57 -12.44 -20.55
CA THR A 39 29.49 -11.60 -19.77
C THR A 39 30.96 -11.89 -20.08
N GLY A 40 31.26 -13.06 -20.68
CA GLY A 40 32.58 -13.45 -21.15
C GLY A 40 33.64 -13.70 -20.07
N HIS A 41 33.35 -13.36 -18.81
CA HIS A 41 34.27 -13.48 -17.68
C HIS A 41 33.56 -13.97 -16.41
N ALA A 42 34.08 -15.02 -15.79
CA ALA A 42 33.41 -15.73 -14.69
C ALA A 42 33.09 -14.84 -13.48
N SER A 43 33.98 -13.90 -13.10
CA SER A 43 33.72 -12.99 -11.98
C SER A 43 32.61 -11.99 -12.27
N VAL A 44 32.46 -11.54 -13.52
CA VAL A 44 31.37 -10.65 -13.94
C VAL A 44 30.05 -11.39 -13.93
N SER A 45 30.03 -12.65 -14.39
CA SER A 45 28.84 -13.51 -14.28
C SER A 45 28.41 -13.67 -12.82
N ALA A 46 29.34 -14.01 -11.92
CA ALA A 46 29.05 -14.21 -10.51
C ALA A 46 28.50 -12.94 -9.84
N ALA A 47 29.10 -11.77 -10.12
CA ALA A 47 28.63 -10.50 -9.60
C ALA A 47 27.23 -10.13 -10.13
N LEU A 48 26.93 -10.44 -11.39
CA LEU A 48 25.61 -10.21 -11.98
C LEU A 48 24.56 -11.14 -11.37
N ASP A 49 24.89 -12.42 -11.17
CA ASP A 49 24.00 -13.39 -10.52
C ASP A 49 23.67 -12.98 -9.08
N GLU A 50 24.67 -12.52 -8.32
CA GLU A 50 24.47 -11.98 -6.98
C GLU A 50 23.56 -10.74 -6.99
N LEU A 51 23.81 -9.80 -7.91
CA LEU A 51 23.00 -8.59 -8.04
C LEU A 51 21.54 -8.90 -8.36
N LEU A 52 21.29 -9.79 -9.34
CA LEU A 52 19.94 -10.18 -9.75
C LEU A 52 19.23 -10.99 -8.65
N GLY A 53 19.95 -11.85 -7.95
CA GLY A 53 19.45 -12.58 -6.78
C GLY A 53 19.02 -11.63 -5.66
N ASN A 54 19.89 -10.66 -5.32
CA ASN A 54 19.60 -9.63 -4.31
C ASN A 54 18.40 -8.77 -4.72
N TRP A 55 18.30 -8.38 -5.99
CA TRP A 55 17.15 -7.67 -6.53
C TRP A 55 15.86 -8.49 -6.38
N SER A 56 15.83 -9.76 -6.79
CA SER A 56 14.65 -10.62 -6.68
C SER A 56 14.20 -10.77 -5.22
N MET A 57 15.14 -10.98 -4.30
CA MET A 57 14.86 -11.10 -2.87
C MET A 57 14.27 -9.81 -2.30
N LEU A 58 14.93 -8.67 -2.49
CA LEU A 58 14.49 -7.39 -1.93
C LEU A 58 13.15 -6.94 -2.50
N ARG A 59 12.93 -7.13 -3.82
CA ARG A 59 11.66 -6.84 -4.48
C ARG A 59 10.50 -7.65 -3.89
N ARG A 60 10.70 -8.96 -3.67
CA ARG A 60 9.68 -9.81 -3.03
C ARG A 60 9.37 -9.37 -1.61
N ARG A 61 10.41 -9.03 -0.83
CA ARG A 61 10.23 -8.52 0.54
C ARG A 61 9.47 -7.20 0.56
N LEU A 62 9.79 -6.29 -0.36
CA LEU A 62 9.09 -5.01 -0.49
C LEU A 62 7.63 -5.20 -0.90
N SER A 63 7.36 -6.05 -1.89
CA SER A 63 6.01 -6.40 -2.32
C SER A 63 5.17 -6.94 -1.15
N GLY A 64 5.69 -7.90 -0.38
CA GLY A 64 4.98 -8.41 0.81
C GLY A 64 4.71 -7.32 1.86
N ALA A 65 5.69 -6.46 2.16
CA ALA A 65 5.52 -5.38 3.12
C ALA A 65 4.48 -4.33 2.66
N LEU A 66 4.38 -4.07 1.36
CA LEU A 66 3.37 -3.17 0.79
C LEU A 66 1.98 -3.78 0.83
N ASP A 67 1.86 -5.09 0.60
CA ASP A 67 0.59 -5.81 0.71
C ASP A 67 0.07 -5.80 2.16
N ASP A 68 0.94 -6.10 3.14
CA ASP A 68 0.61 -6.03 4.56
C ASP A 68 0.17 -4.61 4.98
N LEU A 69 0.91 -3.59 4.53
CA LEU A 69 0.58 -2.19 4.82
C LEU A 69 -0.73 -1.77 4.14
N GLY A 70 -0.95 -2.20 2.90
CA GLY A 70 -2.17 -1.96 2.14
C GLY A 70 -3.40 -2.53 2.82
N ALA A 71 -3.32 -3.79 3.25
CA ALA A 71 -4.38 -4.46 4.01
C ALA A 71 -4.67 -3.74 5.34
N ALA A 72 -3.63 -3.37 6.09
CA ALA A 72 -3.80 -2.64 7.35
C ALA A 72 -4.44 -1.26 7.15
N ALA A 73 -4.03 -0.52 6.11
CA ALA A 73 -4.62 0.77 5.76
C ALA A 73 -6.09 0.62 5.34
N ALA A 74 -6.42 -0.34 4.48
CA ALA A 74 -7.81 -0.59 4.07
C ALA A 74 -8.73 -0.92 5.26
N GLN A 75 -8.25 -1.74 6.20
CA GLN A 75 -8.96 -2.06 7.44
C GLN A 75 -9.13 -0.83 8.33
N ALA A 76 -8.07 -0.04 8.52
CA ALA A 76 -8.12 1.18 9.32
C ALA A 76 -9.12 2.20 8.73
N GLY A 77 -9.06 2.47 7.43
CA GLY A 77 -9.99 3.38 6.75
C GLY A 77 -11.45 2.92 6.88
N THR A 78 -11.70 1.62 6.72
CA THR A 78 -13.03 1.03 6.93
C THR A 78 -13.52 1.22 8.37
N ALA A 79 -12.64 1.02 9.36
CA ALA A 79 -12.99 1.24 10.76
C ALA A 79 -13.32 2.70 11.06
N TYR A 80 -12.57 3.66 10.50
CA TYR A 80 -12.86 5.09 10.63
C TYR A 80 -14.24 5.43 10.07
N LEU A 81 -14.53 4.99 8.83
CA LEU A 81 -15.82 5.24 8.19
C LEU A 81 -16.99 4.63 8.97
N LEU A 82 -16.81 3.44 9.56
CA LEU A 82 -17.83 2.81 10.39
C LEU A 82 -18.14 3.64 11.64
N VAL A 83 -17.11 4.16 12.31
CA VAL A 83 -17.27 5.03 13.48
C VAL A 83 -17.93 6.36 13.09
N GLU A 84 -17.49 6.99 12.00
CA GLU A 84 -18.09 8.24 11.51
C GLU A 84 -19.56 8.07 11.17
N ASN A 85 -19.93 7.02 10.43
CA ASN A 85 -21.31 6.73 10.08
C ASN A 85 -22.16 6.43 11.33
N GLY A 86 -21.62 5.67 12.29
CA GLY A 86 -22.31 5.39 13.56
C GLY A 86 -22.57 6.67 14.37
N ILE A 87 -21.63 7.63 14.36
CA ILE A 87 -21.83 8.94 14.99
C ILE A 87 -22.94 9.71 14.26
N VAL A 88 -22.90 9.79 12.94
CA VAL A 88 -23.92 10.49 12.12
C VAL A 88 -25.32 9.92 12.38
N ASP A 89 -25.45 8.59 12.41
CA ASP A 89 -26.70 7.89 12.71
C ASP A 89 -27.19 8.17 14.13
N SER A 90 -26.28 8.14 15.13
CA SER A 90 -26.62 8.41 16.53
C SER A 90 -27.07 9.85 16.78
N LEU A 91 -26.59 10.79 15.97
CA LEU A 91 -26.98 12.20 16.01
C LEU A 91 -28.24 12.48 15.19
N GLY A 92 -28.81 11.48 14.50
CA GLY A 92 -29.99 11.64 13.65
C GLY A 92 -29.75 12.54 12.42
N CYS A 93 -28.49 12.79 12.05
CA CYS A 93 -28.14 13.64 10.92
C CYS A 93 -28.27 12.87 9.61
N THR A 94 -29.46 12.84 9.01
CA THR A 94 -29.59 12.45 7.61
C THR A 94 -28.94 13.51 6.71
N PRO A 95 -28.40 13.16 5.52
CA PRO A 95 -27.76 14.11 4.60
C PRO A 95 -28.69 15.26 4.15
N ALA A 96 -30.01 15.14 4.33
CA ALA A 96 -30.97 16.22 4.10
C ALA A 96 -31.10 17.22 5.27
N ALA A 97 -30.69 16.84 6.49
CA ALA A 97 -30.92 17.60 7.72
C ALA A 97 -29.68 18.33 8.26
N CYS A 98 -28.49 18.07 7.71
CA CYS A 98 -27.21 18.46 8.34
C CYS A 98 -26.21 18.99 7.29
N PRO A 99 -26.39 20.21 6.74
CA PRO A 99 -25.40 20.79 5.83
C PRO A 99 -24.10 21.06 6.57
N ALA A 100 -22.97 20.72 5.94
CA ALA A 100 -21.59 20.71 6.46
C ALA A 100 -21.08 21.99 7.15
N SER A 101 -21.88 23.07 7.14
CA SER A 101 -21.60 24.35 7.82
C SER A 101 -21.84 24.32 9.34
N SER A 102 -22.47 23.28 9.89
CA SER A 102 -22.92 23.24 11.29
C SER A 102 -22.00 22.47 12.26
N ILE A 103 -20.93 21.82 11.76
CA ILE A 103 -19.96 21.05 12.56
C ILE A 103 -18.62 21.82 12.63
N GLN A 104 -18.66 23.06 13.10
CA GLN A 104 -17.47 23.76 13.62
C GLN A 104 -17.76 24.19 15.06
N ARG A 105 -17.29 23.41 16.03
CA ARG A 105 -16.95 23.85 17.39
C ARG A 105 -15.80 23.01 17.94
#